data_AF-A0A4Q7Z8Z9-F1
#
_entry.id   AF-A0A4Q7Z8Z9-F1
#
_cell.length_a   1.000
_cell.length_b   1.000
_cell.length_c   1.000
_cell.angle_alpha   90.00
_cell.angle_beta   90.00
_cell.angle_gamma   90.00
#
_symmetry.space_group_name_H-M   'P 1'
#
loop_
_entity.id
_entity.type
_entity.pdbx_description
1 polymer ?
#
loop_
_entity_poly.entity_id
_entity_poly.type
_entity_poly.pdbx_seq_one_letter_code
_entity_poly.pdbx_strand_id
1 'polypeptide(L)'
;MDHALPAESEQDTLVGQAIQVLTALARQTRVRGAGTPDATTEPVDFADLAAHVLTATAANVGSVSTLLAGRSGSWEADLVRRLVDGTAGEDGDLLLWRTEPVLLQEVDAWDMFGDFGIRDLYDQESQPAVDRANDPNLTDAQVDAANDLVDALEALWVQDQAAYVEGYRATAARYLTERGATCGVEVVDALPSAKWDGLTELVHEYAREHTPLPMTGAAPDWSDGTPADAVRRAGLTYTARVQGGQPTEGEQ
;
A
#
# COMPACT_ATOMS: atom_id res chain seq x y z
N MET A 1 46.93 31.55 -8.06
CA MET A 1 46.13 30.33 -8.30
C MET A 1 45.23 30.21 -7.12
N ASP A 2 43.99 30.63 -7.32
CA ASP A 2 42.95 30.64 -6.30
C ASP A 2 42.42 29.20 -6.21
N HIS A 3 42.83 28.48 -5.16
CA HIS A 3 42.28 27.16 -4.89
C HIS A 3 40.89 27.38 -4.30
N ALA A 4 39.86 27.39 -5.17
CA ALA A 4 38.48 27.28 -4.74
C ALA A 4 38.38 26.05 -3.82
N LEU A 5 37.96 26.28 -2.57
CA LEU A 5 37.65 25.21 -1.64
C LEU A 5 36.63 24.27 -2.32
N PRO A 6 36.78 22.94 -2.22
CA PRO A 6 35.78 22.02 -2.75
C PRO A 6 34.43 22.35 -2.13
N ALA A 7 33.39 22.41 -2.96
CA ALA A 7 32.02 22.58 -2.47
C ALA A 7 31.74 21.48 -1.44
N GLU A 8 31.23 21.86 -0.26
CA GLU A 8 30.78 20.90 0.75
C GLU A 8 29.84 19.89 0.10
N SER A 9 30.08 18.61 0.36
CA SER A 9 29.18 17.59 -0.17
C SER A 9 27.80 17.72 0.47
N GLU A 10 26.76 17.28 -0.23
CA GLU A 10 25.40 17.21 0.33
C GLU A 10 25.40 16.40 1.65
N GLN A 11 26.21 15.34 1.70
CA GLN A 11 26.42 14.54 2.89
C GLN A 11 27.00 15.36 4.06
N ASP A 12 28.03 16.18 3.84
CA ASP A 12 28.62 17.01 4.89
C ASP A 12 27.62 18.03 5.43
N THR A 13 26.79 18.58 4.54
CA THR A 13 25.70 19.51 4.91
C THR A 13 24.67 18.82 5.81
N LEU A 14 24.20 17.63 5.43
CA LEU A 14 23.23 16.85 6.20
C LEU A 14 23.79 16.41 7.57
N VAL A 15 25.06 16.00 7.62
CA VAL A 15 25.75 15.66 8.88
C VAL A 15 25.83 16.89 9.79
N GLY A 16 26.18 18.05 9.23
CA GLY A 16 26.21 19.32 9.97
C GLY A 16 24.85 19.68 10.57
N GLN A 17 23.76 19.53 9.80
CA GLN A 17 22.39 19.75 10.28
C GLN A 17 22.00 18.78 11.39
N ALA A 18 22.30 17.48 11.24
CA ALA A 18 22.02 16.47 12.25
C ALA A 18 22.73 16.77 13.58
N ILE A 19 24.01 17.15 13.52
CA ILE A 19 24.79 17.55 14.71
C ILE A 19 24.14 18.75 15.41
N GLN A 20 23.72 19.77 14.65
CA GLN A 20 23.08 20.96 15.22
C GLN A 20 21.77 20.60 15.94
N VAL A 21 20.91 19.80 15.29
CA VAL A 21 19.61 19.38 15.86
C VAL A 21 19.80 18.52 17.11
N LEU A 22 20.66 17.49 17.06
CA LEU A 22 20.92 16.62 18.21
C LEU A 22 21.57 17.39 19.37
N THR A 23 22.45 18.36 19.07
CA THR A 23 23.02 19.25 20.09
C THR A 23 21.95 20.12 20.75
N ALA A 24 21.00 20.64 19.97
CA ALA A 24 19.89 21.42 20.51
C ALA A 24 18.97 20.57 21.39
N LEU A 25 18.69 19.32 20.99
CA LEU A 25 17.92 18.37 21.80
C LEU A 25 18.62 18.04 23.12
N ALA A 26 19.92 17.74 23.09
CA ALA A 26 20.70 17.39 24.28
C ALA A 26 20.77 18.52 25.33
N ARG A 27 20.54 19.77 24.92
CA ARG A 27 20.54 20.94 25.81
C ARG A 27 19.17 21.24 26.42
N GLN A 28 18.11 20.53 26.01
CA GLN A 28 16.78 20.73 26.56
C GLN A 28 16.71 20.26 28.01
N THR A 29 15.73 20.82 28.73
CA THR A 29 15.40 20.42 30.10
C THR A 29 13.92 20.05 30.18
N ARG A 30 13.58 19.19 31.14
CA ARG A 30 12.20 18.80 31.45
C ARG A 30 11.92 19.03 32.92
N VAL A 31 10.64 19.19 33.25
CA VAL A 31 10.17 19.24 34.64
C VAL A 31 9.69 17.86 35.06
N ARG A 32 10.38 17.26 36.03
CA ARG A 32 9.97 16.01 36.67
C ARG A 32 9.04 16.32 37.84
N GLY A 33 7.90 15.64 37.93
CA GLY A 33 6.90 15.88 38.99
C GLY A 33 6.11 17.18 38.81
N ALA A 34 5.86 17.61 37.58
CA ALA A 34 5.09 18.82 37.32
C ALA A 34 3.75 18.82 38.06
N GLY A 35 3.46 19.90 38.80
CA GLY A 35 2.24 20.01 39.62
C GLY A 35 2.34 19.41 41.02
N THR A 36 3.50 18.88 41.44
CA THR A 36 3.76 18.42 42.81
C THR A 36 4.69 19.39 43.57
N PRO A 37 4.73 19.34 44.92
CA PRO A 37 5.70 20.09 45.72
C PRO A 37 7.17 19.73 45.42
N ASP A 38 7.41 18.55 44.85
CA ASP A 38 8.73 18.01 44.54
C ASP A 38 9.15 18.24 43.08
N ALA A 39 8.50 19.18 42.38
CA ALA A 39 8.80 19.47 40.98
C ALA A 39 10.26 19.95 40.82
N THR A 40 11.05 19.27 39.99
CA THR A 40 12.43 19.65 39.69
C THR A 40 12.66 19.77 38.19
N THR A 41 13.56 20.68 37.80
CA THR A 41 14.02 20.78 36.41
C THR A 41 15.29 19.94 36.25
N GLU A 42 15.30 19.03 35.30
CA GLU A 42 16.43 18.17 34.96
C GLU A 42 16.70 18.17 33.44
N PRO A 43 17.90 17.79 32.97
CA PRO A 43 18.15 17.57 31.55
C PRO A 43 17.18 16.53 30.97
N VAL A 44 16.88 16.64 29.69
CA VAL A 44 16.14 15.58 28.99
C VAL A 44 16.97 14.29 28.92
N ASP A 45 16.30 13.16 28.84
CA ASP A 45 16.95 11.88 28.57
C ASP A 45 17.35 11.82 27.09
N PHE A 46 18.58 12.22 26.78
CA PHE A 46 19.07 12.21 25.41
C PHE A 46 19.20 10.79 24.85
N ALA A 47 19.47 9.80 25.70
CA ALA A 47 19.60 8.41 25.23
C ALA A 47 18.25 7.91 24.70
N ASP A 48 17.17 8.17 25.45
CA ASP A 48 15.80 7.91 25.03
C ASP A 48 15.45 8.64 23.72
N LEU A 49 15.76 9.94 23.61
CA LEU A 49 15.52 10.71 22.37
C LEU A 49 16.31 10.17 21.17
N ALA A 50 17.58 9.81 21.34
CA ALA A 50 18.40 9.26 20.27
C ALA A 50 17.88 7.88 19.82
N ALA A 51 17.44 7.06 20.76
CA ALA A 51 16.83 5.77 20.48
C ALA A 51 15.54 5.93 19.66
N HIS A 52 14.68 6.88 20.04
CA HIS A 52 13.49 7.25 19.30
C HIS A 52 13.79 7.71 17.86
N VAL A 53 14.73 8.63 17.68
CA VAL A 53 15.12 9.14 16.35
C VAL A 53 15.64 8.02 15.46
N LEU A 54 16.51 7.14 15.97
CA LEU A 54 17.08 6.04 15.19
C LEU A 54 16.02 5.00 14.83
N THR A 55 15.09 4.71 15.74
CA THR A 55 14.00 3.76 15.51
C THR A 55 13.03 4.30 14.45
N ALA A 56 12.63 5.57 14.53
CA ALA A 56 11.83 6.22 13.50
C ALA A 56 12.54 6.29 12.14
N THR A 57 13.86 6.54 12.15
CA THR A 57 14.67 6.53 10.92
C THR A 57 14.67 5.14 10.29
N ALA A 58 14.90 4.09 11.09
CA ALA A 58 14.84 2.70 10.64
C ALA A 58 13.46 2.34 10.06
N ALA A 59 12.39 2.82 10.72
CA ALA A 59 11.01 2.65 10.26
C ALA A 59 10.74 3.32 8.91
N ASN A 60 11.23 4.55 8.71
CA ASN A 60 11.02 5.29 7.46
C ASN A 60 11.80 4.69 6.28
N VAL A 61 13.01 4.18 6.51
CA VAL A 61 13.79 3.48 5.47
C VAL A 61 13.38 2.01 5.28
N GLY A 62 12.40 1.54 6.05
CA GLY A 62 11.74 0.24 5.87
C GLY A 62 12.28 -0.89 6.75
N SER A 63 13.52 -0.83 7.22
CA SER A 63 14.04 -1.78 8.22
C SER A 63 15.37 -1.35 8.84
N VAL A 64 15.71 -1.95 10.00
CA VAL A 64 17.05 -1.84 10.61
C VAL A 64 18.14 -2.37 9.68
N SER A 65 17.87 -3.45 8.94
CA SER A 65 18.80 -4.01 7.97
C SER A 65 19.10 -3.04 6.83
N THR A 66 18.08 -2.35 6.32
CA THR A 66 18.21 -1.31 5.29
C THR A 66 19.05 -0.15 5.81
N LEU A 67 18.74 0.35 7.02
CA LEU A 67 19.50 1.43 7.65
C LEU A 67 20.99 1.12 7.78
N LEU A 68 21.34 -0.14 8.06
CA LEU A 68 22.71 -0.58 8.35
C LEU A 68 23.43 -1.20 7.15
N ALA A 69 22.85 -1.18 5.95
CA ALA A 69 23.34 -1.90 4.78
C ALA A 69 24.77 -1.52 4.36
N GLY A 70 25.19 -0.27 4.60
CA GLY A 70 26.52 0.21 4.19
C GLY A 70 27.69 -0.47 4.92
N ARG A 71 27.50 -0.93 6.16
CA ARG A 71 28.54 -1.62 6.95
C ARG A 71 27.96 -2.47 8.08
N SER A 72 27.03 -3.36 7.74
CA SER A 72 26.15 -4.07 8.68
C SER A 72 26.86 -4.88 9.80
N GLY A 73 28.11 -5.28 9.58
CA GLY A 73 28.94 -6.04 10.52
C GLY A 73 29.87 -5.21 11.42
N SER A 74 29.81 -3.88 11.39
CA SER A 74 30.64 -3.06 12.28
C SER A 74 30.07 -2.99 13.69
N TRP A 75 30.93 -2.68 14.67
CA TRP A 75 30.50 -2.54 16.06
C TRP A 75 29.49 -1.40 16.26
N GLU A 76 29.58 -0.32 15.46
CA GLU A 76 28.59 0.75 15.47
C GLU A 76 27.23 0.25 14.97
N ALA A 77 27.22 -0.54 13.89
CA ALA A 77 25.99 -1.14 13.37
C ALA A 77 25.35 -2.10 14.40
N ASP A 78 26.15 -2.86 15.14
CA ASP A 78 25.65 -3.69 16.25
C ASP A 78 24.99 -2.86 17.36
N LEU A 79 25.60 -1.75 17.78
CA LEU A 79 25.02 -0.87 18.79
C LEU A 79 23.73 -0.21 18.32
N VAL A 80 23.69 0.29 17.08
CA VAL A 80 22.48 0.88 16.51
C VAL A 80 21.37 -0.17 16.41
N ARG A 81 21.68 -1.39 15.95
CA ARG A 81 20.71 -2.49 15.89
C ARG A 81 20.12 -2.78 17.28
N ARG A 82 20.96 -2.98 18.29
CA ARG A 82 20.51 -3.26 19.66
C ARG A 82 19.67 -2.14 20.24
N LEU A 83 20.02 -0.88 19.94
CA LEU A 83 19.25 0.27 20.39
C LEU A 83 17.88 0.34 19.73
N VAL A 84 17.81 0.14 18.41
CA VAL A 84 16.56 0.13 17.66
C VAL A 84 15.68 -1.04 18.08
N ASP A 85 16.21 -2.26 18.11
CA ASP A 85 15.45 -3.45 18.50
C ASP A 85 14.94 -3.33 19.95
N GLY A 86 15.77 -2.83 20.87
CA GLY A 86 15.37 -2.59 22.25
C GLY A 86 14.30 -1.51 22.42
N THR A 87 14.23 -0.54 21.50
CA THR A 87 13.24 0.54 21.51
C THR A 87 11.94 0.12 20.83
N ALA A 88 12.04 -0.64 19.74
CA ALA A 88 10.90 -1.17 19.01
C ALA A 88 10.12 -2.23 19.80
N GLY A 89 10.77 -2.91 20.76
CA GLY A 89 10.15 -3.93 21.60
C GLY A 89 10.34 -5.35 21.07
N GLU A 90 9.79 -6.34 21.78
CA GLU A 90 10.03 -7.77 21.52
C GLU A 90 9.64 -8.22 20.10
N ASP A 91 8.60 -7.62 19.52
CA ASP A 91 8.14 -7.94 18.16
C ASP A 91 8.88 -7.15 17.07
N GLY A 92 9.71 -6.17 17.45
CA GLY A 92 10.46 -5.33 16.51
C GLY A 92 9.56 -4.55 15.55
N ASP A 93 8.31 -4.27 15.93
CA ASP A 93 7.35 -3.62 15.06
C ASP A 93 7.69 -2.13 14.87
N LEU A 94 8.40 -1.86 13.78
CA LEU A 94 8.80 -0.51 13.38
C LEU A 94 7.61 0.34 12.90
N LEU A 95 6.45 -0.26 12.63
CA LEU A 95 5.31 0.47 12.08
C LEU A 95 4.85 1.61 13.01
N LEU A 96 4.85 1.37 14.32
CA LEU A 96 4.49 2.35 15.34
C LEU A 96 5.44 3.56 15.41
N TRP A 97 6.65 3.40 14.88
CA TRP A 97 7.70 4.41 14.90
C TRP A 97 7.78 5.21 13.60
N ARG A 98 7.01 4.80 12.58
CA ARG A 98 7.07 5.41 11.27
C ARG A 98 6.47 6.81 11.30
N THR A 99 7.19 7.76 10.70
CA THR A 99 6.80 9.18 10.61
C THR A 99 6.54 9.62 9.19
N GLU A 100 7.10 8.92 8.20
CA GLU A 100 6.81 9.10 6.79
C GLU A 100 5.63 8.23 6.34
N PRO A 101 4.81 8.67 5.37
CA PRO A 101 3.75 7.84 4.82
C PRO A 101 4.26 6.47 4.34
N VAL A 102 3.40 5.46 4.42
CA VAL A 102 3.63 4.22 3.69
C VAL A 102 3.30 4.48 2.23
N LEU A 103 4.27 4.26 1.35
CA LEU A 103 4.11 4.45 -0.08
C LEU A 103 3.70 3.14 -0.71
N LEU A 104 2.49 3.10 -1.27
CA LEU A 104 2.01 1.96 -2.06
C LEU A 104 2.11 2.31 -3.54
N GLN A 105 2.72 1.42 -4.32
CA GLN A 105 2.65 1.53 -5.77
C GLN A 105 1.19 1.42 -6.21
N GLU A 106 0.81 2.20 -7.21
CA GLU A 106 -0.48 2.05 -7.87
C GLU A 106 -0.68 0.59 -8.32
N VAL A 107 -1.83 0.04 -7.91
CA VAL A 107 -2.19 -1.34 -8.21
C VAL A 107 -2.69 -1.40 -9.63
N ASP A 108 -2.05 -2.26 -10.43
CA ASP A 108 -2.58 -2.64 -11.72
C ASP A 108 -3.72 -3.65 -11.52
N ALA A 109 -4.97 -3.15 -11.61
CA ALA A 109 -6.15 -3.98 -11.50
C ALA A 109 -6.23 -5.06 -12.58
N TRP A 110 -5.65 -4.81 -13.76
CA TRP A 110 -5.62 -5.78 -14.86
C TRP A 110 -4.80 -7.02 -14.47
N ASP A 111 -3.60 -6.81 -13.93
CA ASP A 111 -2.73 -7.89 -13.48
C ASP A 111 -3.33 -8.61 -12.26
N MET A 112 -3.88 -7.85 -11.30
CA MET A 112 -4.57 -8.43 -10.15
C MET A 112 -5.75 -9.32 -10.56
N PHE A 113 -6.59 -8.85 -11.48
CA PHE A 113 -7.72 -9.63 -11.98
C PHE A 113 -7.27 -10.80 -12.85
N GLY A 114 -6.12 -10.69 -13.52
CA GLY A 114 -5.45 -11.82 -14.17
C GLY A 114 -5.12 -12.92 -13.17
N ASP A 115 -4.46 -12.59 -12.07
CA ASP A 115 -4.12 -13.56 -11.03
C ASP A 115 -5.36 -14.19 -10.38
N PHE A 116 -6.43 -13.43 -10.20
CA PHE A 116 -7.70 -13.91 -9.65
C PHE A 116 -8.50 -14.77 -10.65
N GLY A 117 -8.04 -14.91 -11.89
CA GLY A 117 -8.76 -15.58 -12.98
C GLY A 117 -9.96 -14.78 -13.52
N ILE A 118 -10.18 -13.56 -13.03
CA ILE A 118 -11.33 -12.71 -13.34
C ILE A 118 -11.19 -12.14 -14.75
N ARG A 119 -9.97 -11.83 -15.20
CA ARG A 119 -9.71 -11.44 -16.59
C ARG A 119 -10.12 -12.55 -17.55
N ASP A 120 -9.67 -13.77 -17.31
CA ASP A 120 -10.00 -14.91 -18.17
C ASP A 120 -11.51 -15.19 -18.16
N LEU A 121 -12.19 -15.00 -17.01
CA LEU A 121 -13.65 -15.07 -16.93
C LEU A 121 -14.33 -13.98 -17.78
N TYR A 122 -13.87 -12.73 -17.70
CA TYR A 122 -14.37 -11.63 -18.51
C TYR A 122 -14.19 -11.89 -20.01
N ASP A 123 -13.00 -12.31 -20.43
CA ASP A 123 -12.69 -12.62 -21.83
C ASP A 123 -13.60 -13.76 -22.34
N GLN A 124 -13.79 -14.82 -21.55
CA GLN A 124 -14.68 -15.94 -21.91
C GLN A 124 -16.15 -15.51 -22.06
N GLU A 125 -16.62 -14.58 -21.24
CA GLU A 125 -18.01 -14.12 -21.21
C GLU A 125 -18.29 -13.06 -22.29
N SER A 126 -17.30 -12.23 -22.62
CA SER A 126 -17.42 -11.17 -23.63
C SER A 126 -17.23 -11.67 -25.06
N GLN A 127 -16.38 -12.68 -25.28
CA GLN A 127 -16.07 -13.18 -26.62
C GLN A 127 -17.30 -13.59 -27.45
N PRO A 128 -18.34 -14.27 -26.91
CA PRO A 128 -19.53 -14.60 -27.70
C PRO A 128 -20.30 -13.38 -28.22
N ALA A 129 -20.33 -12.27 -27.46
CA ALA A 129 -20.96 -11.03 -27.89
C ALA A 129 -20.12 -10.36 -29.00
N VAL A 130 -18.80 -10.36 -28.84
CA VAL A 130 -17.85 -9.86 -29.87
C VAL A 130 -17.95 -10.67 -31.16
N ASP A 131 -18.00 -12.00 -31.08
CA ASP A 131 -18.15 -12.88 -32.24
C ASP A 131 -19.48 -12.60 -32.95
N ARG A 132 -20.54 -12.39 -32.19
CA ARG A 132 -21.88 -12.06 -32.72
C ARG A 132 -21.89 -10.69 -33.41
N ALA A 133 -21.26 -9.68 -32.82
CA ALA A 133 -21.16 -8.35 -33.43
C ALA A 133 -20.40 -8.36 -34.78
N ASN A 134 -19.50 -9.34 -34.97
CA ASN A 134 -18.71 -9.49 -36.20
C ASN A 134 -19.28 -10.51 -37.20
N ASP A 135 -20.42 -11.16 -36.91
CA ASP A 135 -20.99 -12.18 -37.78
C ASP A 135 -21.70 -11.55 -38.99
N PRO A 136 -21.19 -11.77 -40.23
CA PRO A 136 -21.77 -11.17 -41.43
C PRO A 136 -23.15 -11.73 -41.81
N ASN A 137 -23.62 -12.78 -41.13
CA ASN A 137 -24.90 -13.41 -41.42
C ASN A 137 -26.06 -12.86 -40.56
N LEU A 138 -25.77 -11.93 -39.65
CA LEU A 138 -26.78 -11.32 -38.79
C LEU A 138 -27.41 -10.08 -39.42
N THR A 139 -28.61 -9.77 -38.95
CA THR A 139 -29.28 -8.50 -39.27
C THR A 139 -28.64 -7.35 -38.52
N ASP A 140 -28.74 -6.12 -39.05
CA ASP A 140 -28.25 -4.90 -38.39
C ASP A 140 -28.74 -4.81 -36.93
N ALA A 141 -30.02 -5.07 -36.67
CA ALA A 141 -30.58 -5.05 -35.32
C ALA A 141 -29.96 -6.08 -34.37
N GLN A 142 -29.52 -7.23 -34.87
CA GLN A 142 -28.83 -8.25 -34.08
C GLN A 142 -27.37 -7.90 -33.83
N VAL A 143 -26.72 -7.20 -34.76
CA VAL A 143 -25.37 -6.65 -34.61
C VAL A 143 -25.40 -5.52 -33.60
N ASP A 144 -26.35 -4.59 -33.71
CA ASP A 144 -26.54 -3.48 -32.76
C ASP A 144 -26.73 -4.01 -31.34
N ALA A 145 -27.62 -4.98 -31.13
CA ALA A 145 -27.82 -5.59 -29.81
C ALA A 145 -26.58 -6.32 -29.27
N ALA A 146 -25.72 -6.87 -30.16
CA ALA A 146 -24.47 -7.49 -29.74
C ALA A 146 -23.43 -6.43 -29.34
N ASN A 147 -23.33 -5.33 -30.08
CA ASN A 147 -22.48 -4.19 -29.74
C ASN A 147 -22.91 -3.55 -28.40
N ASP A 148 -24.21 -3.34 -28.18
CA ASP A 148 -24.73 -2.82 -26.92
C ASP A 148 -24.33 -3.70 -25.73
N LEU A 149 -24.32 -5.03 -25.91
CA LEU A 149 -23.87 -5.97 -24.89
C LEU A 149 -22.35 -5.89 -24.66
N VAL A 150 -21.54 -5.78 -25.72
CA VAL A 150 -20.08 -5.60 -25.60
C VAL A 150 -19.77 -4.31 -24.83
N ASP A 151 -20.41 -3.20 -25.18
CA ASP A 151 -20.22 -1.91 -24.51
C ASP A 151 -20.63 -1.98 -23.03
N ALA A 152 -21.73 -2.67 -22.71
CA ALA A 152 -22.18 -2.85 -21.34
C ALA A 152 -21.21 -3.71 -20.52
N LEU A 153 -20.64 -4.77 -21.12
CA LEU A 153 -19.63 -5.62 -20.47
C LEU A 153 -18.33 -4.87 -20.22
N GLU A 154 -17.84 -4.11 -21.20
CA GLU A 154 -16.63 -3.29 -21.08
C GLU A 154 -16.81 -2.19 -20.01
N ALA A 155 -17.96 -1.51 -20.01
CA ALA A 155 -18.27 -0.50 -19.01
C ALA A 155 -18.27 -1.09 -17.59
N LEU A 156 -18.86 -2.28 -17.40
CA LEU A 156 -18.86 -2.97 -16.12
C LEU A 156 -17.45 -3.43 -15.71
N TRP A 157 -16.63 -3.90 -16.66
CA TRP A 157 -15.23 -4.28 -16.43
C TRP A 157 -14.39 -3.09 -15.94
N VAL A 158 -14.50 -1.93 -16.61
CA VAL A 158 -13.80 -0.70 -16.20
C VAL A 158 -14.29 -0.23 -14.83
N GLN A 159 -15.60 -0.26 -14.58
CA GLN A 159 -16.17 0.10 -13.29
C GLN A 159 -15.64 -0.79 -12.15
N ASP A 160 -15.61 -2.11 -12.36
CA ASP A 160 -15.14 -3.05 -11.36
C ASP A 160 -13.65 -2.88 -11.08
N GLN A 161 -12.81 -2.65 -12.09
CA GLN A 161 -11.39 -2.37 -11.89
C GLN A 161 -11.19 -1.11 -11.02
N ALA A 162 -11.90 -0.02 -11.34
CA ALA A 162 -11.82 1.22 -10.57
C ALA A 162 -12.29 1.01 -9.11
N ALA A 163 -13.40 0.30 -8.92
CA ALA A 163 -13.91 -0.02 -7.58
C ALA A 163 -12.95 -0.90 -6.77
N TYR A 164 -12.28 -1.85 -7.43
CA TYR A 164 -11.27 -2.68 -6.77
C TYR A 164 -10.04 -1.87 -6.34
N VAL A 165 -9.54 -0.97 -7.18
CA VAL A 165 -8.43 -0.08 -6.82
C VAL A 165 -8.79 0.79 -5.62
N GLU A 166 -9.98 1.37 -5.59
CA GLU A 166 -10.45 2.16 -4.43
C GLU A 166 -10.56 1.30 -3.16
N GLY A 167 -11.19 0.11 -3.27
CA GLY A 167 -11.31 -0.84 -2.17
C GLY A 167 -9.97 -1.33 -1.64
N TYR A 168 -8.99 -1.51 -2.52
CA TYR A 168 -7.63 -1.90 -2.17
C TYR A 168 -6.95 -0.82 -1.33
N ARG A 169 -7.05 0.45 -1.77
CA ARG A 169 -6.49 1.59 -1.03
C ARG A 169 -7.10 1.71 0.37
N ALA A 170 -8.42 1.54 0.47
CA ALA A 170 -9.13 1.57 1.75
C ALA A 170 -8.71 0.40 2.67
N THR A 171 -8.54 -0.80 2.13
CA THR A 171 -8.12 -1.99 2.88
C THR A 171 -6.70 -1.85 3.41
N ALA A 172 -5.78 -1.36 2.59
CA ALA A 172 -4.40 -1.09 3.01
C ALA A 172 -4.33 -0.01 4.11
N ALA A 173 -5.09 1.08 3.98
CA ALA A 173 -5.15 2.12 5.00
C ALA A 173 -5.75 1.61 6.32
N ARG A 174 -6.78 0.77 6.25
CA ARG A 174 -7.39 0.12 7.42
C ARG A 174 -6.37 -0.75 8.15
N TYR A 175 -5.63 -1.58 7.43
CA TYR A 175 -4.60 -2.44 8.01
C TYR A 175 -3.56 -1.68 8.82
N LEU A 176 -3.05 -0.58 8.27
CA LEU A 176 -2.06 0.27 8.93
C LEU A 176 -2.66 0.97 10.16
N THR A 177 -3.89 1.46 10.05
CA THR A 177 -4.61 2.09 11.17
C THR A 177 -4.85 1.11 12.32
N GLU A 178 -5.30 -0.11 12.02
CA GLU A 178 -5.56 -1.16 13.02
C GLU A 178 -4.30 -1.58 13.78
N ARG A 179 -3.13 -1.44 13.16
CA ARG A 179 -1.82 -1.69 13.79
C ARG A 179 -1.20 -0.46 14.46
N GLY A 180 -1.96 0.63 14.58
CA GLY A 180 -1.52 1.82 15.31
C GLY A 180 -0.54 2.71 14.55
N ALA A 181 -0.40 2.54 13.23
CA ALA A 181 0.37 3.48 12.42
C ALA A 181 -0.24 4.88 12.56
N THR A 182 0.58 5.85 12.98
CA THR A 182 0.14 7.25 13.09
C THR A 182 0.44 8.06 11.83
N CYS A 183 1.25 7.51 10.91
CA CYS A 183 1.52 8.09 9.61
C CYS A 183 0.39 7.78 8.62
N GLY A 184 0.14 8.68 7.66
CA GLY A 184 -0.82 8.44 6.58
C GLY A 184 -0.35 7.36 5.59
N VAL A 185 -1.24 7.00 4.66
CA VAL A 185 -0.91 6.17 3.48
C VAL A 185 -0.94 7.07 2.26
N GLU A 186 0.09 6.99 1.43
CA GLU A 186 0.14 7.68 0.15
C GLU A 186 0.29 6.66 -0.97
N VAL A 187 -0.57 6.78 -1.98
CA VAL A 187 -0.53 5.93 -3.18
C VAL A 187 0.12 6.74 -4.28
N VAL A 188 1.11 6.15 -4.94
CA VAL A 188 1.89 6.83 -5.97
C VAL A 188 1.86 6.05 -7.28
N ASP A 189 1.61 6.76 -8.38
CA ASP A 189 1.43 6.21 -9.75
C ASP A 189 2.66 5.40 -10.23
N ALA A 190 3.85 5.75 -9.73
CA ALA A 190 5.06 4.97 -9.95
C ALA A 190 6.00 5.13 -8.76
N LEU A 191 6.28 4.03 -8.07
CA LEU A 191 7.50 3.95 -7.28
C LEU A 191 8.66 3.78 -8.26
N PRO A 192 9.75 4.58 -8.17
CA PRO A 192 11.03 4.15 -8.71
C PRO A 192 11.27 2.72 -8.21
N SER A 193 11.86 1.84 -9.02
CA SER A 193 12.10 0.41 -8.73
C SER A 193 12.93 0.10 -7.46
N ALA A 194 13.16 1.10 -6.61
CA ALA A 194 13.71 1.00 -5.28
C ALA A 194 12.69 1.60 -4.28
N LYS A 195 11.96 0.72 -3.56
CA LYS A 195 11.35 0.91 -2.22
C LYS A 195 10.21 -0.10 -1.93
N TRP A 196 10.20 -1.26 -2.59
CA TRP A 196 9.41 -2.39 -2.10
C TRP A 196 10.13 -2.97 -0.88
N ASP A 197 9.84 -2.43 0.29
CA ASP A 197 10.36 -2.91 1.56
C ASP A 197 9.43 -3.99 2.15
N GLY A 198 9.85 -4.62 3.26
CA GLY A 198 9.07 -5.68 3.89
C GLY A 198 7.72 -5.21 4.42
N LEU A 199 7.55 -3.93 4.75
CA LEU A 199 6.26 -3.38 5.17
C LEU A 199 5.35 -3.20 3.96
N THR A 200 5.85 -2.66 2.85
CA THR A 200 5.10 -2.53 1.60
C THR A 200 4.60 -3.89 1.10
N GLU A 201 5.44 -4.93 1.12
CA GLU A 201 5.04 -6.30 0.77
C GLU A 201 3.90 -6.79 1.67
N LEU A 202 4.05 -6.68 2.98
CA LEU A 202 3.09 -7.17 3.95
C LEU A 202 1.76 -6.39 3.90
N VAL A 203 1.79 -5.10 3.58
CA VAL A 203 0.57 -4.31 3.32
C VAL A 203 -0.08 -4.72 2.01
N HIS A 204 0.72 -4.97 0.96
CA HIS A 204 0.23 -5.43 -0.34
C HIS A 204 -0.45 -6.79 -0.25
N GLU A 205 0.20 -7.77 0.39
CA GLU A 205 -0.33 -9.11 0.61
C GLU A 205 -1.64 -9.05 1.41
N TYR A 206 -1.66 -8.31 2.53
CA TYR A 206 -2.88 -8.13 3.30
C TYR A 206 -4.01 -7.52 2.46
N ALA A 207 -3.73 -6.42 1.74
CA ALA A 207 -4.74 -5.76 0.93
C ALA A 207 -5.24 -6.69 -0.19
N ARG A 208 -4.36 -7.43 -0.85
CA ARG A 208 -4.72 -8.43 -1.88
C ARG A 208 -5.64 -9.52 -1.34
N GLU A 209 -5.41 -10.00 -0.13
CA GLU A 209 -6.22 -11.07 0.48
C GLU A 209 -7.55 -10.58 1.07
N HIS A 210 -7.65 -9.30 1.43
CA HIS A 210 -8.78 -8.79 2.22
C HIS A 210 -9.65 -7.78 1.47
N THR A 211 -9.22 -7.30 0.30
CA THR A 211 -9.99 -6.33 -0.48
C THR A 211 -11.21 -7.00 -1.09
N PRO A 212 -12.43 -6.53 -0.78
CA PRO A 212 -13.63 -7.09 -1.39
C PRO A 212 -13.60 -6.97 -2.91
N LEU A 213 -13.92 -8.07 -3.61
CA LEU A 213 -14.11 -8.04 -5.05
C LEU A 213 -15.43 -7.31 -5.37
N PRO A 214 -15.45 -6.38 -6.33
CA PRO A 214 -16.65 -5.61 -6.66
C PRO A 214 -17.87 -6.47 -7.03
N MET A 215 -17.64 -7.64 -7.62
CA MET A 215 -18.70 -8.56 -8.05
C MET A 215 -19.39 -9.25 -6.87
N THR A 216 -18.66 -9.51 -5.77
CA THR A 216 -19.13 -10.33 -4.65
C THR A 216 -19.35 -9.53 -3.37
N GLY A 217 -18.70 -8.37 -3.22
CA GLY A 217 -18.63 -7.62 -1.97
C GLY A 217 -17.86 -8.34 -0.85
N ALA A 218 -17.16 -9.43 -1.18
CA ALA A 218 -16.39 -10.25 -0.25
C ALA A 218 -14.93 -10.38 -0.71
N ALA A 219 -14.03 -10.65 0.23
CA ALA A 219 -12.62 -10.91 -0.07
C ALA A 219 -12.43 -12.06 -1.08
N PRO A 220 -11.31 -12.09 -1.83
CA PRO A 220 -11.07 -13.14 -2.81
C PRO A 220 -11.00 -14.52 -2.14
N ASP A 221 -11.77 -15.48 -2.66
CA ASP A 221 -11.85 -16.83 -2.12
C ASP A 221 -11.01 -17.80 -2.95
N TRP A 222 -9.95 -18.32 -2.34
CA TRP A 222 -9.04 -19.32 -2.92
C TRP A 222 -9.29 -20.75 -2.41
N SER A 223 -10.33 -20.96 -1.59
CA SER A 223 -10.56 -22.24 -0.90
C SER A 223 -10.96 -23.39 -1.84
N ASP A 224 -11.58 -23.06 -2.97
CA ASP A 224 -12.02 -24.02 -3.98
C ASP A 224 -11.78 -23.46 -5.39
N GLY A 225 -10.50 -23.36 -5.76
CA GLY A 225 -10.04 -22.86 -7.06
C GLY A 225 -9.60 -21.40 -7.03
N THR A 226 -9.78 -20.71 -8.15
CA THR A 226 -9.50 -19.28 -8.26
C THR A 226 -10.68 -18.45 -7.73
N PRO A 227 -10.48 -17.18 -7.33
CA PRO A 227 -11.58 -16.29 -6.99
C PRO A 227 -12.64 -16.19 -8.09
N ALA A 228 -12.25 -16.26 -9.36
CA ALA A 228 -13.19 -16.32 -10.48
C ALA A 228 -14.10 -17.57 -10.47
N ASP A 229 -13.62 -18.71 -9.97
CA ASP A 229 -14.46 -19.90 -9.81
C ASP A 229 -15.54 -19.68 -8.74
N ALA A 230 -15.21 -18.96 -7.66
CA ALA A 230 -16.19 -18.54 -6.66
C ALA A 230 -17.23 -17.57 -7.25
N VAL A 231 -16.80 -16.58 -8.05
CA VAL A 231 -17.71 -15.66 -8.77
C VAL A 231 -18.65 -16.46 -9.69
N ARG A 232 -18.12 -17.43 -10.44
CA ARG A 232 -18.90 -18.27 -11.35
C ARG A 232 -19.91 -19.13 -10.58
N ARG A 233 -19.52 -19.77 -9.48
CA ARG A 233 -20.42 -20.57 -8.63
C ARG A 233 -21.55 -19.72 -8.03
N ALA A 234 -21.28 -18.46 -7.71
CA ALA A 234 -22.26 -17.52 -7.18
C ALA A 234 -23.22 -16.97 -8.26
N GLY A 235 -22.98 -17.24 -9.55
CA GLY A 235 -23.77 -16.69 -10.65
C GLY A 235 -23.58 -15.18 -10.86
N LEU A 236 -22.42 -14.64 -10.44
CA LEU A 236 -22.11 -13.21 -10.46
C LEU A 236 -21.17 -12.85 -11.62
N THR A 237 -21.23 -13.60 -12.74
CA THR A 237 -20.43 -13.33 -13.94
C THR A 237 -20.82 -11.98 -14.57
N TYR A 238 -19.95 -11.45 -15.45
CA TYR A 238 -20.20 -10.18 -16.13
C TYR A 238 -21.51 -10.20 -16.93
N THR A 239 -21.75 -11.25 -17.72
CA THR A 239 -23.00 -11.39 -18.48
C THR A 239 -24.22 -11.45 -17.58
N ALA A 240 -24.16 -12.23 -16.49
CA ALA A 240 -25.27 -12.36 -15.55
C ALA A 240 -25.59 -11.02 -14.86
N ARG A 241 -24.57 -10.23 -14.50
CA ARG A 241 -24.73 -8.92 -13.87
C ARG A 241 -25.25 -7.86 -14.85
N VAL A 242 -24.79 -7.85 -16.10
CA VAL A 242 -25.34 -6.96 -17.14
C VAL A 242 -26.80 -7.30 -17.39
N GLN A 243 -27.15 -8.57 -17.55
CA GLN A 243 -28.53 -9.00 -17.80
C GLN A 243 -29.45 -8.76 -16.60
N GLY A 244 -28.97 -8.95 -15.37
CA GLY A 244 -29.73 -8.68 -14.15
C GLY A 244 -29.90 -7.19 -13.82
N GLY A 245 -29.10 -6.32 -14.43
CA GLY A 245 -29.18 -4.86 -14.30
C GLY A 245 -30.08 -4.17 -15.34
N GLN A 246 -30.53 -4.89 -16.38
CA GLN A 246 -31.48 -4.36 -17.36
C GLN A 246 -32.88 -4.26 -16.71
N PRO A 247 -33.57 -3.10 -16.73
CA PRO A 247 -34.96 -3.04 -16.31
C PRO A 247 -35.79 -3.97 -17.21
N THR A 248 -36.61 -4.83 -16.60
CA THR A 248 -37.52 -5.71 -17.32
C THR A 248 -38.56 -4.89 -18.09
N GLU A 249 -38.32 -4.66 -19.37
CA GLU A 249 -39.35 -4.17 -20.28
C GLU A 249 -40.38 -5.29 -20.51
N GLY A 250 -41.53 -5.23 -19.82
CA GLY A 250 -42.67 -6.07 -20.20
C GLY A 250 -43.69 -6.43 -19.13
N GLU A 251 -44.14 -5.50 -18.29
CA GLU A 251 -45.53 -5.52 -17.79
C GLU A 251 -46.20 -4.19 -18.17
N GLN A 252 -46.79 -4.16 -19.37
CA GLN A 252 -47.88 -3.25 -19.75
C GLN A 252 -48.94 -4.04 -20.52
#